data_AF-J3LZ08-F1
#
_entry.id   AF-J3LZ08-F1
#
_cell.length_a   1.000
_cell.length_b   1.000
_cell.length_c   1.000
_cell.angle_alpha   90.00
_cell.angle_beta   90.00
_cell.angle_gamma   90.00
#
_symmetry.space_group_name_H-M   'P 1'
#
loop_
_entity.id
_entity.type
_entity.pdbx_description
1 polymer ?
#
loop_
_entity_poly.entity_id
_entity_poly.type
_entity_poly.pdbx_seq_one_letter_code
_entity_poly.pdbx_strand_id
1 'polypeptide(L)'
;MRINAKVDTESGTVSVYSFPARAASDSDTEKAERKTAEGEEKRARREARKVGEENDIDAILRSIQKEEAKKKEVHVEENVPAPSPRSNCSLTINPLKDTELIMYGGEFYNGSKTFVYHDLYRCDVEKNEWKMVSSPNSPPPRSAHQIVAWKNNLYMFGWEFTSPNQERFHHYKPDRYRLSL
;
A
#
# COMPACT_ATOMS: atom_id res chain seq x y z
N MET A 1 -34.85 31.32 19.96
CA MET A 1 -35.42 32.51 20.62
C MET A 1 -35.21 32.34 22.13
N ARG A 2 -34.44 33.20 22.80
CA ARG A 2 -34.32 33.17 24.27
C ARG A 2 -35.29 34.19 24.84
N ILE A 3 -36.20 33.77 25.71
CA ILE A 3 -37.22 34.62 26.33
C ILE A 3 -36.70 35.00 27.72
N ASN A 4 -36.61 36.30 28.01
CA ASN A 4 -36.19 36.82 29.30
C ASN A 4 -37.31 37.67 29.89
N ALA A 5 -37.53 37.57 31.20
CA ALA A 5 -38.49 38.38 31.93
C ALA A 5 -37.74 39.30 32.88
N LYS A 6 -38.14 40.58 32.93
CA LYS A 6 -37.66 41.53 33.94
C LYS A 6 -38.85 41.95 34.80
N VAL A 7 -38.73 41.78 36.11
CA VAL A 7 -39.77 42.16 37.07
C VAL A 7 -39.45 43.55 37.56
N ASP A 8 -40.40 44.47 37.41
CA ASP A 8 -40.25 45.84 37.91
C ASP A 8 -40.75 45.91 39.35
N THR A 9 -39.86 46.20 40.30
CA THR A 9 -40.10 45.99 41.72
C THR A 9 -40.98 47.04 42.38
N GLU A 10 -41.25 48.17 41.72
CA GLU A 10 -42.10 49.24 42.25
C GLU A 10 -43.58 49.11 41.84
N SER A 11 -43.85 48.51 40.67
CA SER A 11 -45.21 48.39 40.13
C SER A 11 -45.73 46.95 40.10
N GLY A 12 -44.92 45.96 40.49
CA GLY A 12 -45.28 44.54 40.52
C GLY A 12 -45.56 43.94 39.13
N THR A 13 -45.25 44.66 38.06
CA THR A 13 -45.61 44.27 36.69
C THR A 13 -44.46 43.50 36.04
N VAL A 14 -44.74 42.31 35.51
CA VAL A 14 -43.75 41.49 34.81
C VAL A 14 -43.85 41.74 33.31
N SER A 15 -42.80 42.30 32.72
CA SER A 15 -42.73 42.52 31.29
C SER A 15 -41.84 41.48 30.62
N VAL A 16 -42.41 40.74 29.67
CA VAL A 16 -41.74 39.69 28.91
C VAL A 16 -41.28 40.27 27.58
N TYR A 17 -39.98 40.20 27.30
CA TYR A 17 -39.43 40.70 26.05
C TYR A 17 -38.62 39.60 25.34
N SER A 18 -38.72 39.58 24.01
CA SER A 18 -37.93 38.70 23.15
C SER A 18 -36.93 39.53 22.36
N PHE A 19 -35.63 39.26 22.53
CA PHE A 19 -34.62 39.81 21.62
C PHE A 19 -34.41 38.85 20.44
N PRO A 20 -34.32 39.34 19.20
CA PRO A 20 -33.96 38.49 18.06
C PRO A 20 -32.58 37.87 18.30
N ALA A 21 -32.40 36.61 17.90
CA ALA A 21 -31.08 35.99 17.93
C ALA A 21 -30.13 36.85 17.07
N ARG A 22 -28.92 37.17 17.57
CA ARG A 22 -27.91 37.85 16.75
C ARG A 22 -27.68 37.01 15.49
N ALA A 23 -28.07 37.53 14.33
CA ALA A 23 -27.62 36.99 13.06
C ALA A 23 -26.09 37.05 13.07
N ALA A 24 -25.43 35.97 12.64
CA ALA A 24 -23.98 36.00 12.47
C ALA A 24 -23.64 37.17 11.54
N SER A 25 -22.69 38.01 11.93
CA SER A 25 -22.28 39.12 11.05
C SER A 25 -21.58 38.55 9.82
N ASP A 26 -21.67 39.24 8.68
CA ASP A 26 -20.95 38.83 7.46
C ASP A 26 -19.43 38.65 7.71
N SER A 27 -18.89 39.38 8.71
CA SER A 27 -17.50 39.25 9.16
C SER A 27 -17.21 37.96 9.95
N ASP A 28 -18.20 37.45 10.68
CA ASP A 28 -18.08 36.18 11.41
C ASP A 28 -18.20 34.99 10.45
N THR A 29 -19.01 35.10 9.40
CA THR A 29 -19.13 34.08 8.34
C THR A 29 -17.89 34.05 7.45
N GLU A 30 -17.37 35.19 6.98
CA GLU A 30 -16.09 35.25 6.23
C GLU A 30 -14.92 34.66 7.03
N LYS A 31 -14.85 34.97 8.33
CA LYS A 31 -13.79 34.46 9.21
C LYS A 31 -13.92 32.95 9.45
N ALA A 32 -15.14 32.42 9.47
CA ALA A 32 -15.38 30.98 9.53
C ALA A 32 -14.94 30.31 8.21
N GLU A 33 -15.39 30.81 7.06
CA GLU A 33 -15.04 30.27 5.74
C GLU A 33 -13.53 30.27 5.48
N ARG A 34 -12.84 31.36 5.82
CA ARG A 34 -11.38 31.44 5.68
C ARG A 34 -10.64 30.41 6.54
N LYS A 35 -11.12 30.16 7.76
CA LYS A 35 -10.57 29.10 8.63
C LYS A 35 -10.85 27.70 8.07
N THR A 36 -12.01 27.48 7.47
CA THR A 36 -12.35 26.20 6.83
C THR A 36 -11.45 25.96 5.62
N ALA A 37 -11.28 26.97 4.75
CA ALA A 37 -10.40 26.91 3.58
C ALA A 37 -8.92 26.67 3.96
N GLU A 38 -8.40 27.38 4.97
CA GLU A 38 -7.05 27.12 5.50
C GLU A 38 -6.90 25.70 6.08
N GLY A 39 -7.97 25.16 6.67
CA GLY A 39 -8.01 23.79 7.17
C GLY A 39 -7.98 22.75 6.04
N GLU A 40 -8.77 22.97 4.99
CA GLU A 40 -8.82 22.14 3.78
C GLU A 40 -7.49 22.16 3.01
N GLU A 41 -6.87 23.33 2.83
CA GLU A 41 -5.57 23.46 2.18
C GLU A 41 -4.47 22.71 2.96
N LYS A 42 -4.46 22.83 4.30
CA LYS A 42 -3.53 22.08 5.15
C LYS A 42 -3.76 20.57 5.06
N ARG A 43 -5.01 20.13 4.94
CA ARG A 43 -5.36 18.71 4.75
C ARG A 43 -4.92 18.22 3.38
N ALA A 44 -5.23 18.95 2.31
CA ALA A 44 -4.82 18.65 0.94
C ALA A 44 -3.29 18.56 0.82
N ARG A 45 -2.55 19.47 1.46
CA ARG A 45 -1.07 19.43 1.48
C ARG A 45 -0.53 18.20 2.22
N ARG A 46 -1.18 17.75 3.30
CA ARG A 46 -0.80 16.51 4.01
C ARG A 46 -1.11 15.27 3.17
N GLU A 47 -2.25 15.25 2.49
CA GLU A 47 -2.65 14.15 1.60
C GLU A 47 -1.72 14.07 0.39
N ALA A 48 -1.40 15.20 -0.26
CA ALA A 48 -0.43 15.26 -1.34
C ALA A 48 0.96 14.76 -0.91
N ARG A 49 1.40 15.10 0.32
CA ARG A 49 2.68 14.59 0.86
C ARG A 49 2.65 13.07 1.06
N LYS A 50 1.56 12.53 1.61
CA LYS A 50 1.37 11.08 1.76
C LYS A 50 1.37 10.35 0.43
N VAL A 51 0.67 10.89 -0.57
CA VAL A 51 0.68 10.34 -1.94
C VAL A 51 2.08 10.39 -2.53
N GLY A 52 2.85 11.46 -2.29
CA GLY A 52 4.26 11.53 -2.68
C GLY A 52 5.11 10.43 -2.03
N GLU A 53 4.94 10.19 -0.73
CA GLU A 53 5.64 9.14 0.02
C GLU A 53 5.22 7.73 -0.43
N GLU A 54 3.95 7.50 -0.75
CA GLU A 54 3.43 6.21 -1.29
C GLU A 54 3.94 5.89 -2.70
N ASN A 55 4.36 6.88 -3.47
CA ASN A 55 4.91 6.71 -4.81
C ASN A 55 6.44 6.79 -4.85
N ASP A 56 7.09 7.10 -3.73
CA ASP A 56 8.54 7.15 -3.62
C ASP A 56 9.09 5.71 -3.53
N ILE A 57 9.63 5.22 -4.65
CA ILE A 57 10.17 3.86 -4.75
C ILE A 57 11.20 3.56 -3.66
N ASP A 58 12.08 4.52 -3.34
CA ASP A 58 13.12 4.29 -2.33
C ASP A 58 12.52 4.12 -0.93
N ALA A 59 11.46 4.87 -0.63
CA ALA A 59 10.74 4.74 0.64
C ALA A 59 10.00 3.39 0.72
N ILE A 60 9.35 2.97 -0.37
CA ILE A 60 8.65 1.69 -0.46
C ILE A 60 9.63 0.52 -0.28
N LEU A 61 10.73 0.51 -1.02
CA LEU A 61 11.74 -0.55 -0.94
C LEU A 61 12.34 -0.66 0.47
N ARG A 62 12.62 0.48 1.13
CA ARG A 62 13.10 0.49 2.52
C ARG A 62 12.06 -0.07 3.50
N SER A 63 10.78 0.25 3.32
CA SER A 63 9.72 -0.30 4.16
C SER A 63 9.64 -1.81 4.02
N ILE A 64 9.68 -2.31 2.79
CA ILE A 64 9.61 -3.75 2.50
C ILE A 64 10.83 -4.47 3.06
N GLN A 65 12.05 -3.95 2.86
CA GLN A 65 13.26 -4.52 3.46
C GLN A 65 13.18 -4.60 4.99
N LYS A 66 12.58 -3.59 5.64
CA LYS A 66 12.39 -3.58 7.10
C LYS A 66 11.37 -4.62 7.56
N GLU A 67 10.35 -4.91 6.76
CA GLU A 67 9.37 -5.97 7.03
C GLU A 67 9.97 -7.35 6.80
N GLU A 68 10.69 -7.54 5.69
CA GLU A 68 11.38 -8.80 5.38
C GLU A 68 12.45 -9.13 6.42
N ALA A 69 13.21 -8.15 6.92
CA ALA A 69 14.21 -8.36 7.97
C ALA A 69 13.63 -8.86 9.31
N LYS A 70 12.31 -8.77 9.52
CA LYS A 70 11.64 -9.36 10.69
C LYS A 70 11.41 -10.85 10.51
N LYS A 71 11.33 -11.35 9.27
CA LYS A 71 11.27 -12.78 8.99
C LYS A 71 12.65 -13.36 9.31
N LYS A 72 12.67 -14.47 10.04
CA LYS A 72 13.92 -15.12 10.50
C LYS A 72 14.05 -16.56 10.05
N GLU A 73 12.98 -17.16 9.57
CA GLU A 73 12.91 -18.58 9.26
C GLU A 73 12.22 -18.79 7.91
N VAL A 74 12.64 -19.85 7.23
CA VAL A 74 12.00 -20.29 6.00
C VAL A 74 10.67 -20.94 6.36
N HIS A 75 9.57 -20.39 5.84
CA HIS A 75 8.23 -20.92 6.03
C HIS A 75 7.69 -21.45 4.71
N VAL A 76 7.15 -22.67 4.73
CA VAL A 76 6.46 -23.27 3.59
C VAL A 76 5.01 -23.48 3.99
N GLU A 77 4.12 -22.76 3.32
CA GLU A 77 2.68 -22.90 3.47
C GLU A 77 2.16 -23.85 2.39
N GLU A 78 1.51 -24.93 2.81
CA GLU A 78 1.01 -26.01 1.95
C GLU A 78 -0.45 -25.77 1.58
N ASN A 79 -0.88 -26.25 0.40
CA ASN A 79 -2.27 -26.15 -0.08
C ASN A 79 -2.82 -24.71 -0.12
N VAL A 80 -1.97 -23.76 -0.51
CA VAL A 80 -2.40 -22.37 -0.72
C VAL A 80 -3.24 -22.27 -2.00
N PRO A 81 -4.12 -21.26 -2.13
CA PRO A 81 -4.78 -20.98 -3.40
C PRO A 81 -3.75 -20.61 -4.48
N ALA A 82 -4.16 -20.79 -5.75
CA ALA A 82 -3.38 -20.36 -6.89
C ALA A 82 -3.03 -18.85 -6.79
N PRO A 83 -1.85 -18.44 -7.29
CA PRO A 83 -1.41 -17.06 -7.25
C PRO A 83 -2.42 -16.14 -7.94
N SER A 84 -2.52 -14.91 -7.44
CA SER A 84 -3.35 -13.87 -8.06
C SER A 84 -2.92 -13.60 -9.51
N PRO A 85 -3.85 -13.20 -10.39
CA PRO A 85 -3.52 -12.81 -11.76
C PRO A 85 -2.40 -11.77 -11.79
N ARG A 86 -1.35 -12.03 -12.57
CA ARG A 86 -0.15 -11.21 -12.63
C ARG A 86 0.58 -11.40 -13.97
N SER A 87 1.26 -10.36 -14.43
CA SER A 87 2.15 -10.35 -15.58
C SER A 87 3.61 -10.28 -15.13
N ASN A 88 4.53 -10.50 -16.06
CA ASN A 88 5.97 -10.29 -15.83
C ASN A 88 6.57 -11.09 -14.65
N CYS A 89 5.94 -12.20 -14.29
CA CYS A 89 6.49 -13.22 -13.39
C CYS A 89 7.37 -14.22 -14.17
N SER A 90 8.29 -14.89 -13.48
CA SER A 90 8.99 -16.05 -14.03
C SER A 90 8.33 -17.33 -13.58
N LEU A 91 8.26 -18.30 -14.50
CA LEU A 91 7.88 -19.68 -14.23
C LEU A 91 9.04 -20.59 -14.70
N THR A 92 9.54 -21.45 -13.82
CA THR A 92 10.71 -22.31 -14.09
C THR A 92 10.49 -23.70 -13.52
N ILE A 93 10.98 -24.73 -14.19
CA ILE A 93 10.90 -26.12 -13.70
C ILE A 93 11.81 -26.29 -12.48
N ASN A 94 11.34 -27.02 -11.47
CA ASN A 94 12.19 -27.41 -10.35
C ASN A 94 13.18 -28.51 -10.78
N PRO A 95 14.49 -28.27 -10.77
CA PRO A 95 15.51 -29.27 -11.14
C PRO A 95 15.63 -30.45 -10.16
N LEU A 96 15.02 -30.36 -8.98
CA LEU A 96 15.01 -31.42 -7.97
C LEU A 96 13.74 -32.28 -8.02
N LYS A 97 12.69 -31.83 -8.73
CA LYS A 97 11.39 -32.49 -8.76
C LYS A 97 10.67 -32.19 -10.08
N ASP A 98 10.59 -33.22 -10.93
CA ASP A 98 10.10 -33.10 -12.31
C ASP A 98 8.63 -32.68 -12.43
N THR A 99 7.83 -32.92 -11.39
CA THR A 99 6.39 -32.59 -11.37
C THR A 99 6.12 -31.19 -10.83
N GLU A 100 7.17 -30.41 -10.52
CA GLU A 100 7.01 -29.16 -9.80
C GLU A 100 7.53 -27.95 -10.60
N LEU A 101 6.70 -26.92 -10.68
CA LEU A 101 7.04 -25.63 -11.25
C LEU A 101 7.23 -24.60 -10.13
N ILE A 102 8.15 -23.68 -10.35
CA ILE A 102 8.46 -22.58 -9.43
C ILE A 102 8.06 -21.29 -10.11
N MET A 103 7.16 -20.54 -9.48
CA MET A 103 6.74 -19.22 -9.90
C MET A 103 7.26 -18.18 -8.92
N TYR A 104 7.77 -17.05 -9.43
CA TYR A 104 8.22 -15.97 -8.57
C TYR A 104 7.81 -14.59 -9.08
N GLY A 105 7.42 -13.72 -8.15
CA GLY A 105 7.24 -12.29 -8.35
C GLY A 105 6.19 -11.93 -9.41
N GLY A 106 6.49 -10.89 -10.18
CA GLY A 106 5.60 -10.33 -11.20
C GLY A 106 4.87 -9.08 -10.71
N GLU A 107 3.94 -8.58 -11.53
CA GLU A 107 3.18 -7.39 -11.21
C GLU A 107 1.72 -7.48 -11.69
N PHE A 108 0.87 -6.65 -11.10
CA PHE A 108 -0.52 -6.51 -11.51
C PHE A 108 -0.92 -5.04 -11.47
N TYR A 109 -1.58 -4.58 -12.53
CA TYR A 109 -2.14 -3.24 -12.61
C TYR A 109 -3.67 -3.31 -12.57
N ASN A 110 -4.27 -2.65 -11.58
CA ASN A 110 -5.73 -2.68 -11.39
C ASN A 110 -6.48 -1.53 -12.08
N GLY A 111 -5.81 -0.74 -12.93
CA GLY A 111 -6.37 0.48 -13.54
C GLY A 111 -6.08 1.77 -12.76
N SER A 112 -5.51 1.69 -11.57
CA SER A 112 -5.14 2.85 -10.75
C SER A 112 -3.76 2.72 -10.13
N LYS A 113 -3.43 1.54 -9.58
CA LYS A 113 -2.15 1.25 -8.93
C LYS A 113 -1.53 -0.03 -9.47
N THR A 114 -0.21 -0.03 -9.57
CA THR A 114 0.62 -1.21 -9.84
C THR A 114 1.05 -1.87 -8.53
N PHE A 115 0.84 -3.17 -8.45
CA PHE A 115 1.29 -4.02 -7.36
C PHE A 115 2.43 -4.89 -7.87
N VAL A 116 3.58 -4.84 -7.20
CA VAL A 116 4.73 -5.68 -7.52
C VAL A 116 4.87 -6.75 -6.45
N TYR A 117 4.92 -8.01 -6.88
CA TYR A 117 4.94 -9.16 -6.00
C TYR A 117 6.37 -9.67 -5.77
N HIS A 118 6.58 -10.38 -4.66
CA HIS A 118 7.87 -10.96 -4.24
C HIS A 118 7.73 -12.36 -3.62
N ASP A 119 6.54 -12.92 -3.76
CA ASP A 119 6.17 -14.26 -3.32
C ASP A 119 6.81 -15.32 -4.24
N LEU A 120 7.19 -16.44 -3.63
CA LEU A 120 7.72 -17.62 -4.30
C LEU A 120 6.70 -18.74 -4.14
N TYR A 121 6.19 -19.24 -5.26
CA TYR A 121 5.25 -20.35 -5.29
C TYR A 121 5.90 -21.60 -5.89
N ARG A 122 5.47 -22.76 -5.39
CA ARG A 122 5.75 -24.07 -5.97
C ARG A 122 4.43 -24.73 -6.33
N CYS A 123 4.30 -25.17 -7.57
CA CYS A 123 3.10 -25.82 -8.10
C CYS A 123 3.42 -27.25 -8.47
N ASP A 124 2.77 -28.21 -7.82
CA ASP A 124 2.80 -29.61 -8.25
C ASP A 124 1.77 -29.81 -9.36
N VAL A 125 2.24 -30.03 -10.59
CA VAL A 125 1.41 -30.08 -11.79
C VAL A 125 0.55 -31.34 -11.84
N GLU A 126 1.01 -32.44 -11.24
CA GLU A 126 0.24 -33.69 -11.21
C GLU A 126 -0.94 -33.60 -10.24
N LYS A 127 -0.73 -32.95 -9.10
CA LYS A 127 -1.75 -32.78 -8.06
C LYS A 127 -2.57 -31.50 -8.20
N ASN A 128 -2.07 -30.56 -9.01
CA ASN A 128 -2.58 -29.19 -9.10
C ASN A 128 -2.63 -28.49 -7.72
N GLU A 129 -1.60 -28.72 -6.91
CA GLU A 129 -1.46 -28.17 -5.56
C GLU A 129 -0.41 -27.05 -5.54
N TRP A 130 -0.72 -25.95 -4.86
CA TRP A 130 0.19 -24.82 -4.71
C TRP A 130 0.75 -24.75 -3.30
N LYS A 131 2.01 -24.33 -3.21
CA LYS A 131 2.72 -24.05 -1.97
C LYS A 131 3.35 -22.67 -2.04
N MET A 132 3.31 -21.92 -0.96
CA MET A 132 4.00 -20.64 -0.85
C MET A 132 5.24 -20.80 0.00
N VAL A 133 6.38 -20.31 -0.48
CA VAL A 133 7.66 -20.34 0.23
C VAL A 133 8.04 -18.90 0.59
N SER A 134 8.28 -18.67 1.87
CA SER A 134 8.77 -17.40 2.41
C SER A 134 10.13 -17.62 3.05
N SER A 135 11.10 -16.76 2.77
CA SER A 135 12.47 -16.87 3.30
C SER A 135 12.98 -15.50 3.76
N PRO A 136 13.76 -15.43 4.85
CA PRO A 136 14.36 -14.18 5.32
C PRO A 136 15.33 -13.53 4.32
N ASN A 137 15.84 -14.31 3.36
CA ASN A 137 16.70 -13.82 2.28
C ASN A 137 15.99 -13.82 0.92
N SER A 138 14.66 -13.78 0.93
CA SER A 138 13.90 -13.64 -0.31
C SER A 138 14.27 -12.33 -0.99
N PRO A 139 14.46 -12.34 -2.32
CA PRO A 139 14.71 -11.12 -3.05
C PRO A 139 13.56 -10.11 -2.82
N PRO A 140 13.83 -8.79 -2.67
CA PRO A 140 12.78 -7.75 -2.62
C PRO A 140 11.78 -7.82 -3.80
N PRO A 141 10.64 -7.13 -3.80
CA PRO A 141 9.71 -7.21 -4.94
C PRO A 141 10.28 -6.70 -6.25
N ARG A 142 9.86 -7.36 -7.34
CA ARG A 142 10.43 -7.17 -8.67
C ARG A 142 9.57 -7.79 -9.77
N SER A 143 9.57 -7.16 -10.94
CA SER A 143 8.94 -7.60 -12.18
C SER A 143 9.94 -7.61 -13.34
N ALA A 144 9.48 -8.10 -14.50
CA ALA A 144 10.20 -8.13 -15.79
C ALA A 144 11.55 -8.86 -15.71
N HIS A 145 11.50 -10.11 -15.29
CA HIS A 145 12.68 -10.82 -14.88
C HIS A 145 12.79 -12.23 -15.41
N GLN A 146 14.01 -12.77 -15.35
CA GLN A 146 14.30 -14.11 -15.79
C GLN A 146 14.92 -14.94 -14.67
N ILE A 147 14.37 -16.13 -14.45
CA ILE A 147 14.92 -17.14 -13.56
C ILE A 147 15.47 -18.30 -14.38
N VAL A 148 16.65 -18.77 -14.00
CA VAL A 148 17.29 -19.97 -14.56
C VAL A 148 17.58 -20.92 -13.41
N ALA A 149 17.03 -22.13 -13.49
CA ALA A 149 17.36 -23.20 -12.56
C ALA A 149 18.67 -23.87 -12.96
N TRP A 150 19.57 -24.06 -12.00
CA TRP A 150 20.81 -24.80 -12.20
C TRP A 150 21.24 -25.54 -10.91
N LYS A 151 21.30 -26.87 -11.00
CA LYS A 151 21.47 -27.77 -9.84
C LYS A 151 20.42 -27.43 -8.78
N ASN A 152 20.80 -27.32 -7.51
CA ASN A 152 19.90 -27.01 -6.41
C ASN A 152 19.65 -25.49 -6.24
N ASN A 153 19.84 -24.69 -7.29
CA ASN A 153 19.76 -23.23 -7.15
C ASN A 153 18.97 -22.60 -8.29
N LEU A 154 18.26 -21.52 -7.97
CA LEU A 154 17.70 -20.59 -8.93
C LEU A 154 18.58 -19.35 -9.02
N TYR A 155 18.88 -18.96 -10.25
CA TYR A 155 19.61 -17.75 -10.58
C TYR A 155 18.67 -16.74 -11.21
N MET A 156 18.71 -15.53 -10.68
CA MET A 156 17.86 -14.42 -11.07
C MET A 156 18.61 -13.35 -11.87
N PHE A 157 18.07 -12.92 -13.01
CA PHE A 157 18.62 -11.85 -13.86
C PHE A 157 17.55 -10.85 -14.36
N GLY A 158 17.96 -9.61 -14.61
CA GLY A 158 17.11 -8.53 -15.16
C GLY A 158 16.63 -7.55 -14.10
N TRP A 159 15.31 -7.34 -14.02
CA TRP A 159 14.58 -6.75 -12.89
C TRP A 159 14.34 -5.23 -12.93
N GLU A 160 13.07 -4.89 -12.71
CA GLU A 160 12.64 -3.55 -12.33
C GLU A 160 11.66 -3.61 -11.14
N PHE A 161 11.54 -2.51 -10.42
CA PHE A 161 10.43 -2.24 -9.52
C PHE A 161 9.71 -0.99 -10.03
N THR A 162 8.46 -1.19 -10.45
CA THR A 162 7.58 -0.14 -10.95
C THR A 162 6.92 0.59 -9.79
N SER A 163 6.94 1.92 -9.80
CA SER A 163 6.18 2.70 -8.80
C SER A 163 4.68 2.40 -8.91
N PRO A 164 3.91 2.52 -7.81
CA PRO A 164 2.48 2.27 -7.84
C PRO A 164 1.72 3.10 -8.90
N ASN A 165 2.20 4.30 -9.22
CA ASN A 165 1.64 5.17 -10.25
C ASN A 165 2.23 4.99 -11.67
N GLN A 166 3.13 4.01 -11.89
CA GLN A 166 3.82 3.74 -13.16
C GLN A 166 4.71 4.87 -13.72
N GLU A 167 4.96 5.94 -12.96
CA GLU A 167 5.77 7.07 -13.43
C GLU A 167 7.28 6.84 -13.31
N ARG A 168 7.70 5.95 -12.41
CA ARG A 168 9.12 5.70 -12.12
C ARG A 168 9.41 4.21 -12.09
N PHE A 169 10.64 3.88 -12.47
CA PHE A 169 11.14 2.51 -12.49
C PHE A 169 12.48 2.47 -11.77
N HIS A 170 12.58 1.65 -10.73
CA HIS A 170 13.85 1.34 -10.10
C HIS A 170 14.43 0.11 -10.76
N HIS A 171 15.48 0.31 -11.54
CA HIS A 171 16.23 -0.77 -12.15
C HIS A 171 17.25 -1.27 -11.13
N TYR A 172 17.14 -2.54 -10.76
CA TYR A 172 18.16 -3.14 -9.93
C TYR A 172 19.45 -3.22 -10.75
N LYS A 173 20.59 -3.04 -10.09
CA LYS A 173 21.88 -3.40 -10.71
C LYS A 173 21.83 -4.88 -11.11
N PRO A 174 22.70 -5.36 -12.02
CA PRO A 174 22.81 -6.78 -12.35
C PRO A 174 23.34 -7.58 -11.14
N ASP A 175 22.52 -7.65 -10.11
CA ASP A 175 22.74 -8.33 -8.86
C ASP A 175 22.24 -9.75 -9.08
N ARG A 176 23.19 -10.70 -9.03
CA ARG A 176 22.87 -12.13 -9.10
C ARG A 176 22.25 -12.55 -7.78
N TYR A 177 20.92 -12.68 -7.75
CA TYR A 177 20.27 -13.35 -6.63
C TYR A 177 20.34 -14.87 -6.86
N ARG A 178 20.71 -15.59 -5.79
CA ARG A 178 20.74 -17.04 -5.74
C ARG A 178 19.79 -17.51 -4.66
N LEU A 179 18.76 -18.25 -5.05
CA LEU A 179 17.89 -18.99 -4.13
C LEU A 179 18.30 -20.45 -4.14
N SER A 180 18.45 -21.07 -2.97
CA SER A 180 18.67 -22.50 -2.86
C SER A 180 17.33 -23.21 -2.68
N LEU A 181 17.14 -24.28 -3.46
CA LEU A 181 15.92 -25.09 -3.52
C LEU A 181 15.90 -26.21 -2.49
#